data_AF-A0A379TDC8-F1
#
_entry.id   AF-A0A379TDC8-F1
#
_cell.length_a   1.000
_cell.length_b   1.000
_cell.length_c   1.000
_cell.angle_alpha   90.00
_cell.angle_beta   90.00
_cell.angle_gamma   90.00
#
_symmetry.space_group_name_H-M   'P 1'
#
loop_
_entity.id
_entity.type
_entity.pdbx_description
1 polymer ?
#
loop_
_entity_poly.entity_id
_entity_poly.type
_entity_poly.pdbx_seq_one_letter_code
_entity_poly.pdbx_strand_id
1 'polypeptide(L)' 'MARIRKSASRWRIIKRSPPADVQALVGEGQTLVMTEKDAVKCRAFAEDNWWFLPVDARLSGEKPDKLLEHITSLVR' A
#
# COMPACT_ATOMS: atom_id res chain seq x y z
N MET A 1 18.13 -5.58 5.35
CA MET A 1 17.79 -4.94 6.65
C MET A 1 16.41 -5.40 7.11
N ALA A 2 16.32 -5.69 8.43
CA ALA A 2 15.16 -5.93 9.31
C ALA A 2 13.96 -6.80 8.84
N ARG A 3 13.88 -8.01 9.42
CA ARG A 3 12.69 -8.87 9.48
C ARG A 3 11.67 -8.28 10.48
N ILE A 4 10.48 -7.91 10.01
CA ILE A 4 9.40 -7.43 10.91
C ILE A 4 8.46 -8.58 11.29
N ARG A 5 8.69 -9.21 12.45
CA ARG A 5 7.64 -9.95 13.21
C ARG A 5 6.62 -8.94 13.76
N LYS A 6 5.31 -9.07 13.47
CA LYS A 6 4.19 -8.69 14.37
C LYS A 6 3.01 -9.62 14.05
N SER A 7 2.57 -10.48 14.97
CA SER A 7 1.63 -10.21 16.08
C SER A 7 0.23 -9.85 15.59
N ALA A 8 -0.77 -10.59 16.08
CA ALA A 8 -2.16 -10.70 15.61
C ALA A 8 -2.97 -9.39 15.56
N SER A 9 -2.40 -8.26 15.99
CA SER A 9 -2.94 -6.89 15.76
C SER A 9 -2.75 -6.37 14.32
N ARG A 10 -2.20 -7.20 13.43
CA ARG A 10 -1.75 -6.87 12.06
C ARG A 10 -2.79 -7.13 10.97
N TRP A 11 -4.06 -7.39 11.28
CA TRP A 11 -5.14 -7.43 10.27
C TRP A 11 -5.82 -6.07 10.08
N ARG A 12 -5.01 -5.00 9.91
CA ARG A 12 -5.46 -3.64 9.56
C ARG A 12 -5.44 -3.42 8.04
N ILE A 13 -5.58 -4.48 7.26
CA ILE A 13 -5.29 -4.48 5.82
C ILE A 13 -6.33 -3.68 5.01
N ILE A 14 -7.51 -3.37 5.57
CA ILE A 14 -8.51 -2.45 4.96
C ILE A 14 -8.99 -1.35 5.92
N LYS A 15 -8.19 -0.91 6.91
CA LYS A 15 -8.59 0.36 7.57
C LYS A 15 -8.33 1.51 6.61
N ARG A 16 -9.40 2.19 6.20
CA ARG A 16 -9.36 3.61 5.87
C ARG A 16 -8.68 4.31 7.05
N SER A 17 -7.59 5.02 6.79
CA SER A 17 -7.13 6.04 7.73
C SER A 17 -8.07 7.25 7.54
N PRO A 18 -8.64 7.80 8.62
CA PRO A 18 -9.35 9.07 8.51
C PRO A 18 -8.39 10.16 8.03
N PRO A 19 -8.87 11.19 7.29
CA PRO A 19 -8.01 12.25 6.76
C PRO A 19 -7.10 12.89 7.81
N ALA A 20 -7.63 13.09 9.03
CA ALA A 20 -6.91 13.68 10.15
C ALA A 20 -5.63 12.90 10.52
N ASP A 21 -5.66 11.57 10.49
CA ASP A 21 -4.49 10.74 10.82
C ASP A 21 -3.36 10.92 9.79
N VAL A 22 -3.71 11.19 8.53
CA VAL A 22 -2.74 11.38 7.44
C VAL A 22 -2.23 12.81 7.38
N GLN A 23 -3.12 13.79 7.56
CA GLN A 23 -2.77 15.22 7.62
C GLN A 23 -1.82 15.52 8.79
N ALA A 24 -2.00 14.86 9.93
CA ALA A 24 -1.10 15.00 11.08
C ALA A 24 0.36 14.55 10.82
N LEU A 25 0.64 13.89 9.69
CA LEU A 25 1.99 13.46 9.30
C LEU A 25 2.79 14.54 8.56
N VAL A 26 2.16 15.67 8.21
CA VAL A 26 2.71 16.67 7.29
C VAL A 26 2.55 18.05 7.91
N GLY A 27 3.64 18.82 7.98
CA GLY A 27 3.61 20.23 8.37
C GLY A 27 3.31 21.16 7.19
N GLU A 28 3.07 22.44 7.48
CA GLU A 28 2.85 23.47 6.45
C GLU A 28 4.01 23.51 5.44
N GLY A 29 3.67 23.53 4.15
CA GLY A 29 4.64 23.59 3.05
C GLY A 29 5.42 22.29 2.78
N GLN A 30 5.18 21.21 3.54
CA GLN A 30 5.82 19.92 3.29
C GLN A 30 5.08 19.10 2.23
N THR A 31 5.81 18.19 1.59
CA THR A 31 5.27 17.26 0.58
C THR A 31 5.17 15.87 1.21
N LEU A 32 4.02 15.20 1.05
CA LEU A 32 3.85 13.83 1.51
C LEU A 32 4.14 12.85 0.38
N VAL A 33 5.01 11.87 0.63
CA VAL A 33 5.25 10.76 -0.29
C VAL A 33 4.86 9.45 0.39
N MET A 34 4.03 8.66 -0.28
CA MET A 34 3.52 7.39 0.25
C MET A 34 3.61 6.24 -0.75
N THR A 35 3.26 5.03 -0.31
CA THR A 35 3.12 3.87 -1.20
C THR A 35 1.80 3.96 -1.98
N GLU A 36 1.75 3.38 -3.17
CA GLU A 36 0.53 3.33 -3.99
C GLU A 36 -0.69 2.79 -3.21
N LYS A 37 -0.47 1.78 -2.35
CA LYS A 37 -1.49 1.20 -1.45
C LYS A 37 -2.20 2.28 -0.61
N ASP A 38 -1.44 3.23 -0.08
CA ASP A 38 -1.99 4.27 0.80
C ASP A 38 -2.63 5.39 -0.04
N ALA A 39 -2.08 5.69 -1.22
CA ALA A 39 -2.68 6.64 -2.15
C ALA A 39 -4.07 6.19 -2.64
N VAL A 40 -4.27 4.89 -2.91
CA VAL A 40 -5.60 4.35 -3.24
C VAL A 40 -6.59 4.55 -2.08
N LYS A 41 -6.14 4.43 -0.83
CA LYS A 41 -6.98 4.66 0.36
C LYS A 41 -7.31 6.14 0.58
N CYS A 42 -6.36 7.02 0.27
CA CYS A 42 -6.46 8.46 0.50
C CYS A 42 -7.05 9.24 -0.68
N ARG A 43 -7.30 8.60 -1.83
CA ARG A 43 -7.75 9.24 -3.08
C ARG A 43 -8.89 10.25 -2.91
N ALA A 44 -9.83 10.01 -2.00
CA ALA A 44 -10.99 10.87 -1.79
C ALA A 44 -10.67 12.20 -1.07
N PHE A 45 -9.49 12.34 -0.45
CA PHE A 45 -9.11 13.49 0.36
C PHE A 45 -7.64 13.90 0.17
N ALA A 46 -6.97 13.40 -0.86
CA ALA A 46 -5.58 13.72 -1.13
C ALA A 46 -5.43 15.20 -1.51
N GLU A 47 -4.38 15.85 -1.00
CA GLU A 47 -4.03 17.23 -1.32
C GLU A 47 -3.05 17.27 -2.52
N ASP A 48 -2.96 18.42 -3.19
CA ASP A 48 -2.18 18.58 -4.44
C ASP A 48 -0.68 18.27 -4.29
N ASN A 49 -0.15 18.43 -3.08
CA ASN A 49 1.25 18.16 -2.72
C ASN A 49 1.48 16.74 -2.18
N TRP A 50 0.53 15.82 -2.37
CA TRP A 50 0.66 14.43 -1.93
C TRP A 50 0.90 13.49 -3.11
N TRP A 51 1.99 12.75 -3.04
CA TRP A 51 2.48 11.91 -4.13
C TRP A 51 2.60 10.46 -3.69
N PHE A 52 2.51 9.55 -4.66
CA PHE A 52 2.96 8.18 -4.47
C PHE A 52 4.10 7.88 -5.44
N LEU A 53 5.04 7.06 -4.99
CA LEU A 53 6.08 6.54 -5.85
C LEU A 53 5.64 5.17 -6.37
N PRO A 54 5.42 5.01 -7.70
CA PRO A 54 5.16 3.69 -8.27
C PRO A 54 6.39 2.81 -8.11
N VAL A 55 6.16 1.53 -7.83
CA VAL A 55 7.23 0.53 -7.74
C VAL A 55 6.84 -0.69 -8.56
N ASP A 56 7.75 -1.13 -9.43
CA ASP A 56 7.54 -2.31 -10.26
C ASP A 56 8.08 -3.56 -9.55
N ALA A 57 7.21 -4.53 -9.33
CA ALA A 57 7.64 -5.86 -8.90
C ALA A 57 8.09 -6.67 -10.12
N ARG A 58 9.39 -6.94 -10.24
CA ARG A 58 9.91 -7.89 -11.23
C ARG A 58 9.98 -9.28 -10.62
N LEU A 59 9.11 -10.16 -11.10
CA LEU A 59 9.12 -11.57 -10.72
C LEU A 59 9.81 -12.37 -11.83
N SER A 60 10.69 -13.31 -11.45
CA SER A 60 11.46 -14.13 -12.38
C SER A 60 11.32 -15.62 -12.10
N GLY A 61 11.59 -16.44 -13.13
CA GLY A 61 11.42 -17.90 -13.10
C GLY A 61 9.96 -18.33 -13.21
N GLU A 62 9.67 -19.61 -12.96
CA GLU A 62 8.34 -20.21 -13.16
C GLU A 62 7.34 -19.96 -12.01
N LYS A 63 7.81 -19.42 -10.89
CA LYS A 63 6.97 -19.22 -9.68
C LYS A 63 5.77 -18.28 -9.90
N PRO A 64 5.88 -17.19 -10.67
CA PRO A 64 4.76 -16.26 -10.91
C PRO A 64 3.63 -16.92 -11.70
N ASP A 65 3.96 -17.71 -12.71
CA ASP A 65 2.98 -18.41 -13.54
C ASP A 65 2.19 -19.43 -12.70
N LYS A 66 2.90 -20.23 -11.89
CA LYS A 66 2.27 -21.18 -10.95
C LYS A 66 1.38 -20.49 -9.91
N LEU A 67 1.79 -19.32 -9.43
CA LEU A 67 0.97 -18.52 -8.51
C LEU A 67 -0.30 -18.01 -9.21
N LEU A 68 -0.17 -17.51 -10.45
CA LEU A 68 -1.28 -16.99 -11.23
C LEU A 68 -2.30 -18.09 -11.56
N GLU A 69 -1.83 -19.27 -11.97
CA GLU A 69 -2.67 -20.45 -12.20
C GLU A 69 -3.48 -20.82 -10.96
N HIS A 70 -2.82 -20.86 -9.79
CA HIS A 70 -3.48 -21.17 -8.53
C HIS A 70 -4.50 -20.12 -8.13
N ILE A 71 -4.18 -18.82 -8.23
CA ILE A 71 -5.16 -17.77 -7.92
C ILE A 71 -6.37 -17.88 -8.86
N THR A 72 -6.14 -18.14 -10.15
CA THR A 72 -7.21 -18.24 -11.15
C THR A 72 -8.11 -19.43 -10.92
N SER A 73 -7.59 -20.56 -10.44
CA SER A 73 -8.40 -21.75 -10.13
C SER A 73 -9.34 -21.55 -8.94
N LEU A 74 -9.03 -20.62 -8.02
CA LEU A 74 -9.86 -20.30 -6.85
C LEU A 74 -11.05 -19.38 -7.15
N VAL A 75 -11.11 -18.78 -8.33
CA VAL A 75 -12.18 -17.85 -8.76
C VAL A 75 -13.26 -18.57 -9.58
N ARG A 76 -13.12 -19.90 -9.79
CA ARG A 76 -14.12 -20.77 -10.41
C ARG A 76 -14.97 -21.47 -9.36
#